data_AF-A0A537YJQ7-F1
#
_entry.id   AF-A0A537YJQ7-F1
#
_cell.length_a   1.000
_cell.length_b   1.000
_cell.length_c   1.000
_cell.angle_alpha   90.00
_cell.angle_beta   90.00
_cell.angle_gamma   90.00
#
_symmetry.space_group_name_H-M   'P 1'
#
loop_
_entity.id
_entity.type
_entity.pdbx_description
1 polymer ?
#
loop_
_entity_poly.entity_id
_entity_poly.type
_entity_poly.pdbx_seq_one_letter_code
_entity_poly.pdbx_strand_id
1 'polypeptide(L)'
;MVEPAVGALLDGGPTDEQLAVLRAVVTNLWERAELDLDAVTPLDPDAAARELRGAQERRRVMEMMVVLEVCRHPESADQVARVERYSQALDHSGPDLEIIRDWIDQGTARATEDFDRFYAESLPTLSEPSLRDTYLRIEEPDLELAQRLQKLHDLGPDTLGYAYIEFYRRNKITVPGADVHTPAHYVSHDMNHVIAGYEPTGPGEIALGGFTLAMND
;
A
#
# COMPACT_ATOMS: atom_id res chain seq x y z
N MET A 1 -13.48 11.39 -9.35
CA MET A 1 -12.75 10.86 -8.17
C MET A 1 -11.45 11.62 -7.92
N VAL A 2 -10.72 12.01 -8.98
CA VAL A 2 -9.46 12.75 -8.87
C VAL A 2 -9.69 14.18 -8.37
N GLU A 3 -10.74 14.85 -8.83
CA GLU A 3 -11.03 16.27 -8.53
C GLU A 3 -11.36 16.49 -7.04
N PRO A 4 -12.19 15.64 -6.38
CA PRO A 4 -12.29 15.63 -4.93
C PRO A 4 -10.96 15.33 -4.22
N ALA A 5 -10.19 14.32 -4.68
CA ALA A 5 -8.94 13.92 -4.02
C ALA A 5 -7.89 15.05 -4.05
N VAL A 6 -7.70 15.71 -5.20
CA VAL A 6 -6.89 16.94 -5.33
C VAL A 6 -7.52 18.08 -4.51
N GLY A 7 -8.85 18.08 -4.42
CA GLY A 7 -9.68 18.85 -3.51
C GLY A 7 -9.32 18.75 -2.03
N ALA A 8 -8.63 17.74 -1.53
CA ALA A 8 -8.16 17.72 -0.13
C ALA A 8 -6.76 18.32 0.05
N LEU A 9 -6.00 18.51 -1.03
CA LEU A 9 -4.55 18.78 -0.98
C LEU A 9 -4.16 20.27 -0.93
N LEU A 10 -5.12 21.20 -0.97
CA LEU A 10 -4.79 22.63 -0.93
C LEU A 10 -4.61 23.13 0.50
N ASP A 11 -3.35 23.11 0.92
CA ASP A 11 -2.72 24.09 1.80
C ASP A 11 -1.39 24.50 1.13
N GLY A 12 -1.39 25.65 0.43
CA GLY A 12 -0.26 26.04 -0.43
C GLY A 12 -0.05 25.18 -1.68
N GLY A 13 -0.84 24.11 -1.85
CA GLY A 13 -0.73 23.12 -2.93
C GLY A 13 -0.33 21.72 -2.43
N PRO A 14 -0.46 20.69 -3.28
CA PRO A 14 0.00 19.35 -2.93
C PRO A 14 1.54 19.31 -2.84
N THR A 15 2.08 18.45 -1.97
CA THR A 15 3.52 18.17 -1.95
C THR A 15 3.93 17.24 -3.09
N ASP A 16 5.23 17.19 -3.41
CA ASP A 16 5.78 16.27 -4.41
C ASP A 16 5.45 14.79 -4.06
N GLU A 17 5.48 14.45 -2.77
CA GLU A 17 5.15 13.11 -2.27
C GLU A 17 3.67 12.77 -2.47
N GLN A 18 2.76 13.69 -2.11
CA GLN A 18 1.33 13.55 -2.34
C GLN A 18 1.01 13.38 -3.83
N LEU A 19 1.64 14.20 -4.68
CA LEU A 19 1.49 14.07 -6.14
C LEU A 19 2.06 12.77 -6.67
N ALA A 20 3.20 12.30 -6.17
CA ALA A 20 3.79 11.04 -6.60
C ALA A 20 2.87 9.85 -6.29
N VAL A 21 2.31 9.79 -5.08
CA VAL A 21 1.34 8.75 -4.68
C VAL A 21 0.08 8.84 -5.53
N LEU A 22 -0.53 10.02 -5.65
CA LEU A 22 -1.75 10.19 -6.45
C LEU A 22 -1.51 9.83 -7.92
N ARG A 23 -0.36 10.23 -8.50
CA ARG A 23 0.01 9.91 -9.87
C ARG A 23 0.23 8.42 -10.08
N ALA A 24 0.82 7.72 -9.11
CA ALA A 24 0.98 6.27 -9.16
C ALA A 24 -0.37 5.56 -9.18
N VAL A 25 -1.32 5.97 -8.33
CA VAL A 25 -2.68 5.41 -8.31
C VAL A 25 -3.43 5.73 -9.60
N VAL A 26 -3.44 6.99 -10.03
CA VAL A 26 -4.15 7.43 -11.24
C VAL A 26 -3.63 6.71 -12.48
N THR A 27 -2.32 6.56 -12.61
CA THR A 27 -1.68 5.94 -13.77
C THR A 27 -1.86 4.42 -13.77
N ASN A 28 -1.59 3.76 -12.63
CA ASN A 28 -1.42 2.30 -12.61
C ASN A 28 -2.65 1.55 -12.10
N LEU A 29 -3.47 2.16 -11.23
CA LEU A 29 -4.68 1.52 -10.71
C LEU A 29 -5.93 1.96 -11.47
N TRP A 30 -6.05 3.25 -11.78
CA TRP A 30 -7.22 3.77 -12.51
C TRP A 30 -7.02 3.79 -14.03
N GLU A 31 -5.81 3.54 -14.51
CA GLU A 31 -5.46 3.57 -15.94
C GLU A 31 -5.81 4.91 -16.61
N ARG A 32 -5.67 6.02 -15.88
CA ARG A 32 -5.99 7.39 -16.33
C ARG A 32 -4.74 8.27 -16.48
N ALA A 33 -3.70 7.71 -17.09
CA ALA A 33 -2.41 8.38 -17.28
C ALA A 33 -2.49 9.69 -18.11
N GLU A 34 -3.58 9.89 -18.84
CA GLU A 34 -3.85 11.09 -19.63
C GLU A 34 -4.33 12.28 -18.77
N LEU A 35 -4.65 12.08 -17.50
CA LEU A 35 -5.04 13.16 -16.60
C LEU A 35 -3.82 13.97 -16.15
N ASP A 36 -3.87 15.26 -16.45
CA ASP A 36 -2.90 16.23 -15.95
C ASP A 36 -3.28 16.67 -14.52
N LEU A 37 -2.70 16.00 -13.52
CA LEU A 37 -2.95 16.28 -12.10
C LEU A 37 -2.60 17.71 -11.69
N ASP A 38 -1.67 18.36 -12.41
CA ASP A 38 -1.24 19.72 -12.14
C ASP A 38 -2.26 20.76 -12.65
N ALA A 39 -3.16 20.35 -13.55
CA ALA A 39 -4.23 21.17 -14.12
C ALA A 39 -5.63 20.83 -13.59
N VAL A 40 -5.76 19.82 -12.72
CA VAL A 40 -7.05 19.43 -12.14
C VAL A 40 -7.60 20.57 -11.28
N THR A 41 -8.82 21.01 -11.58
CA THR A 41 -9.53 21.97 -10.72
C THR A 41 -10.07 21.25 -9.48
N PRO A 42 -9.63 21.62 -8.27
CA PRO A 42 -10.12 21.04 -7.03
C PRO A 42 -11.62 21.27 -6.86
N LEU A 43 -12.36 20.24 -6.43
CA LEU A 43 -13.71 20.47 -5.90
C LEU A 43 -13.63 20.98 -4.45
N ASP A 44 -14.69 21.61 -3.96
CA ASP A 44 -14.89 21.87 -2.54
C ASP A 44 -15.75 20.74 -1.91
N PRO A 45 -15.83 20.63 -0.57
CA PRO A 45 -16.60 19.57 0.08
C PRO A 45 -18.07 19.47 -0.36
N ASP A 46 -18.77 20.60 -0.50
CA ASP A 46 -20.19 20.62 -0.90
C ASP A 46 -20.35 20.21 -2.36
N ALA A 47 -19.45 20.65 -3.23
CA ALA A 47 -19.41 20.24 -4.63
C ALA A 47 -19.11 18.75 -4.76
N ALA A 48 -18.13 18.22 -4.02
CA ALA A 48 -17.83 16.80 -3.99
C ALA A 48 -19.04 15.97 -3.52
N ALA A 49 -19.77 16.41 -2.49
CA ALA A 49 -20.96 15.72 -2.01
C ALA A 49 -22.11 15.69 -3.02
N ARG A 50 -22.23 16.71 -3.89
CA ARG A 50 -23.21 16.76 -4.99
C ARG A 50 -22.85 15.83 -6.15
N GLU A 51 -21.57 15.74 -6.49
CA GLU A 51 -21.06 14.92 -7.59
C GLU A 51 -20.97 13.44 -7.21
N LEU A 52 -20.46 13.12 -6.01
CA LEU A 52 -20.31 11.76 -5.51
C LEU A 52 -21.61 11.25 -4.89
N ARG A 53 -22.34 10.43 -5.62
CA ARG A 53 -23.67 9.94 -5.20
C ARG A 53 -23.63 8.52 -4.62
N GLY A 54 -22.63 7.71 -4.98
CA GLY A 54 -22.49 6.35 -4.46
C GLY A 54 -21.78 6.32 -3.10
N ALA A 55 -22.26 5.49 -2.17
CA ALA A 55 -21.61 5.28 -0.88
C ALA A 55 -20.17 4.73 -1.04
N GLN A 56 -19.96 3.81 -1.99
CA GLN A 56 -18.61 3.29 -2.31
C GLN A 56 -17.69 4.37 -2.88
N GLU A 57 -18.19 5.25 -3.75
CA GLU A 57 -17.40 6.33 -4.33
C GLU A 57 -16.96 7.33 -3.27
N ARG A 58 -17.87 7.69 -2.35
CA ARG A 58 -17.58 8.57 -1.21
C ARG A 58 -16.53 7.97 -0.30
N ARG A 59 -16.67 6.68 0.05
CA ARG A 59 -15.69 5.94 0.84
C ARG A 59 -14.31 5.94 0.18
N ARG A 60 -14.20 5.52 -1.08
CA ARG A 60 -12.90 5.46 -1.80
C ARG A 60 -12.23 6.83 -1.91
N VAL A 61 -13.01 7.89 -2.10
CA VAL A 61 -12.49 9.26 -2.10
C VAL A 61 -11.95 9.63 -0.72
N MET A 62 -12.67 9.31 0.35
CA MET A 62 -12.21 9.59 1.72
C MET A 62 -10.95 8.80 2.09
N GLU A 63 -10.91 7.50 1.79
CA GLU A 63 -9.71 6.68 2.00
C GLU A 63 -8.49 7.27 1.25
N MET A 64 -8.68 7.72 0.00
CA MET A 64 -7.63 8.40 -0.76
C MET A 64 -7.19 9.72 -0.10
N MET A 65 -8.13 10.54 0.37
CA MET A 65 -7.80 11.81 1.04
C MET A 65 -6.98 11.59 2.31
N VAL A 66 -7.36 10.58 3.10
CA VAL A 66 -6.69 10.19 4.34
C VAL A 66 -5.27 9.67 4.06
N VAL A 67 -5.09 8.84 3.03
CA VAL A 67 -3.74 8.40 2.58
C VAL A 67 -2.88 9.59 2.18
N LEU A 68 -3.42 10.53 1.41
CA LEU A 68 -2.67 11.70 0.98
C LEU A 68 -2.36 12.66 2.13
N GLU A 69 -3.22 12.74 3.14
CA GLU A 69 -2.99 13.55 4.35
C GLU A 69 -1.73 13.08 5.10
N VAL A 70 -1.54 11.77 5.29
CA VAL A 70 -0.35 11.22 5.96
C VAL A 70 0.92 11.26 5.11
N CYS A 71 0.81 11.50 3.80
CA CYS A 71 1.96 11.75 2.92
C CYS A 71 2.49 13.20 2.98
N ARG A 72 1.95 14.06 3.84
CA ARG A 72 2.42 15.45 3.96
C ARG A 72 3.44 15.62 5.08
N HIS A 73 4.63 16.10 4.71
CA HIS A 73 5.71 16.38 5.65
C HIS A 73 6.23 17.83 5.47
N PRO A 74 6.13 18.72 6.48
CA PRO A 74 5.49 18.52 7.79
C PRO A 74 3.96 18.47 7.68
N GLU A 75 3.31 17.88 8.69
CA GLU A 75 1.86 17.87 8.83
C GLU A 75 1.27 19.29 8.80
N SER A 76 0.06 19.43 8.27
CA SER A 76 -0.65 20.72 8.18
C SER A 76 -2.01 20.64 8.86
N ALA A 77 -2.19 21.45 9.92
CA ALA A 77 -3.48 21.59 10.58
C ALA A 77 -4.59 22.08 9.63
N ASP A 78 -4.23 22.89 8.63
CA ASP A 78 -5.18 23.36 7.61
C ASP A 78 -5.64 22.24 6.69
N GLN A 79 -4.72 21.32 6.32
CA GLN A 79 -5.09 20.12 5.57
C GLN A 79 -5.98 19.20 6.42
N VAL A 80 -5.64 19.00 7.70
CA VAL A 80 -6.46 18.18 8.63
C VAL A 80 -7.87 18.72 8.76
N ALA A 81 -8.02 20.02 9.02
CA ALA A 81 -9.31 20.69 9.09
C ALA A 81 -10.07 20.66 7.76
N ARG A 82 -9.37 20.45 6.62
CA ARG A 82 -9.99 20.33 5.32
C ARG A 82 -10.50 18.91 5.06
N VAL A 83 -9.71 17.88 5.34
CA VAL A 83 -10.15 16.48 5.25
C VAL A 83 -11.35 16.25 6.17
N GLU A 84 -11.37 16.87 7.34
CA GLU A 84 -12.52 16.83 8.26
C GLU A 84 -13.80 17.48 7.69
N ARG A 85 -13.67 18.54 6.88
CA ARG A 85 -14.84 19.10 6.17
C ARG A 85 -15.34 18.17 5.07
N TYR A 86 -14.46 17.42 4.42
CA TYR A 86 -14.86 16.40 3.45
C TYR A 86 -15.55 15.22 4.11
N SER A 87 -15.04 14.71 5.24
CA SER A 87 -15.69 13.61 5.97
C SER A 87 -17.13 13.96 6.33
N GLN A 88 -17.34 15.18 6.85
CA GLN A 88 -18.67 15.70 7.18
C GLN A 88 -19.57 15.84 5.94
N ALA A 89 -19.07 16.42 4.84
CA ALA A 89 -19.87 16.62 3.64
C ALA A 89 -20.23 15.31 2.92
N LEU A 90 -19.32 14.32 2.97
CA LEU A 90 -19.50 13.02 2.33
C LEU A 90 -20.23 12.00 3.23
N ASP A 91 -20.55 12.37 4.47
CA ASP A 91 -21.15 11.49 5.49
C ASP A 91 -20.28 10.25 5.76
N HIS A 92 -18.96 10.46 5.83
CA HIS A 92 -17.98 9.41 6.12
C HIS A 92 -17.54 9.49 7.57
N SER A 93 -17.78 8.40 8.28
CA SER A 93 -17.28 8.16 9.63
C SER A 93 -16.79 6.72 9.70
N GLY A 94 -15.62 6.49 10.29
CA GLY A 94 -15.08 5.14 10.35
C GLY A 94 -13.77 5.07 11.13
N PRO A 95 -13.35 3.84 11.47
CA PRO A 95 -12.12 3.60 12.21
C PRO A 95 -10.88 4.07 11.44
N ASP A 96 -10.94 4.11 10.11
CA ASP A 96 -9.87 4.64 9.26
C ASP A 96 -9.55 6.10 9.56
N LEU A 97 -10.57 6.95 9.69
CA LEU A 97 -10.39 8.35 10.03
C LEU A 97 -9.94 8.51 11.49
N GLU A 98 -10.53 7.76 12.42
CA GLU A 98 -10.15 7.79 13.85
C GLU A 98 -8.68 7.41 14.07
N ILE A 99 -8.22 6.32 13.44
CA ILE A 99 -6.83 5.84 13.52
C ILE A 99 -5.86 6.92 13.03
N ILE A 100 -6.19 7.59 11.93
CA ILE A 100 -5.29 8.57 11.32
C ILE A 100 -5.24 9.85 12.15
N ARG A 101 -6.35 10.25 12.77
CA ARG A 101 -6.38 11.36 13.74
C ARG A 101 -5.51 11.03 14.95
N ASP A 102 -5.62 9.82 15.48
CA ASP A 102 -4.75 9.34 16.57
C ASP A 102 -3.26 9.37 16.18
N TRP A 103 -2.92 8.97 14.95
CA TRP A 103 -1.55 8.98 14.46
C TRP A 103 -0.98 10.39 14.27
N ILE A 104 -1.78 11.33 13.75
CA ILE A 104 -1.38 12.74 13.63
C ILE A 104 -1.18 13.36 15.02
N ASP A 105 -2.08 13.08 15.97
CA ASP A 105 -2.00 13.64 17.32
C ASP A 105 -0.84 13.03 18.15
N GLN A 106 -0.54 11.74 17.97
CA GLN A 106 0.45 11.01 18.77
C GLN A 106 1.81 10.82 18.07
N GLY A 107 1.88 11.11 16.77
CA GLY A 107 3.09 11.08 15.95
C GLY A 107 3.52 9.70 15.44
N THR A 108 4.61 9.71 14.68
CA THR A 108 5.10 8.54 13.91
C THR A 108 5.47 7.33 14.76
N ALA A 109 5.89 7.52 16.01
CA ALA A 109 6.19 6.41 16.92
C ALA A 109 4.95 5.58 17.20
N ARG A 110 3.81 6.23 17.48
CA ARG A 110 2.54 5.54 17.67
C ARG A 110 2.05 4.85 16.40
N ALA A 111 2.15 5.54 15.26
CA ALA A 111 1.80 4.96 13.97
C ALA A 111 2.61 3.68 13.67
N THR A 112 3.91 3.70 14.00
CA THR A 112 4.80 2.53 13.85
C THR A 112 4.39 1.39 14.78
N GLU A 113 4.10 1.68 16.05
CA GLU A 113 3.63 0.66 17.01
C GLU A 113 2.32 -0.01 16.55
N ASP A 114 1.37 0.78 16.03
CA ASP A 114 0.12 0.24 15.51
C ASP A 114 0.34 -0.58 14.24
N PHE A 115 1.18 -0.12 13.32
CA PHE A 115 1.57 -0.89 12.13
C PHE A 115 2.19 -2.24 12.53
N ASP A 116 3.18 -2.24 13.42
CA ASP A 116 3.86 -3.45 13.88
C ASP A 116 2.89 -4.42 14.55
N ARG A 117 1.93 -3.90 15.33
CA ARG A 117 0.89 -4.70 15.99
C ARG A 117 -0.05 -5.34 14.96
N PHE A 118 -0.63 -4.58 14.05
CA PHE A 118 -1.53 -5.10 13.00
C PHE A 118 -0.82 -6.08 12.08
N TYR A 119 0.43 -5.78 11.72
CA TYR A 119 1.26 -6.63 10.90
C TYR A 119 1.60 -7.94 11.62
N ALA A 120 1.97 -7.89 12.90
CA ALA A 120 2.24 -9.09 13.70
C ALA A 120 1.00 -9.99 13.85
N GLU A 121 -0.20 -9.41 14.01
CA GLU A 121 -1.47 -10.14 14.04
C GLU A 121 -1.76 -10.83 12.70
N SER A 122 -1.41 -10.19 11.58
CA SER A 122 -1.70 -10.67 10.22
C SER A 122 -0.63 -11.62 9.67
N LEU A 123 0.61 -11.50 10.12
CA LEU A 123 1.78 -12.22 9.59
C LEU A 123 1.56 -13.74 9.48
N PRO A 124 0.95 -14.45 10.46
CA PRO A 124 0.69 -15.89 10.35
C PRO A 124 -0.29 -16.26 9.22
N THR A 125 -1.22 -15.38 8.90
CA THR A 125 -2.19 -15.59 7.82
C THR A 125 -1.57 -15.29 6.45
N LEU A 126 -0.68 -14.30 6.40
CA LEU A 126 0.01 -13.87 5.20
C LEU A 126 1.22 -14.74 4.83
N SER A 127 1.58 -15.73 5.65
CA SER A 127 2.79 -16.54 5.50
C SER A 127 2.51 -17.88 4.81
N GLU A 128 3.49 -18.37 4.05
CA GLU A 128 3.47 -19.69 3.42
C GLU A 128 3.22 -20.80 4.47
N PRO A 129 2.08 -21.53 4.39
CA PRO A 129 1.66 -22.45 5.44
C PRO A 129 2.68 -23.54 5.76
N SER A 130 3.40 -24.04 4.75
CA SER A 130 4.40 -25.09 4.93
C SER A 130 5.67 -24.63 5.66
N LEU A 131 5.89 -23.31 5.74
CA LEU A 131 7.07 -22.70 6.36
C LEU A 131 6.75 -21.98 7.67
N ARG A 132 5.51 -21.52 7.83
CA ARG A 132 5.08 -20.63 8.90
C ARG A 132 5.53 -21.07 10.29
N ASP A 133 5.30 -22.33 10.67
CA ASP A 133 5.52 -22.76 12.05
C ASP A 133 7.01 -22.72 12.47
N THR A 134 7.93 -22.71 11.50
CA THR A 134 9.39 -22.64 11.74
C THR A 134 9.99 -21.29 11.33
N TYR A 135 9.44 -20.66 10.30
CA TYR A 135 10.05 -19.53 9.61
C TYR A 135 9.19 -18.26 9.63
N LEU A 136 8.20 -18.16 10.53
CA LEU A 136 7.45 -16.92 10.76
C LEU A 136 8.38 -15.78 11.20
N ARG A 137 9.30 -16.09 12.12
CA ARG A 137 10.40 -15.22 12.57
C ARG A 137 11.61 -16.09 12.92
N ILE A 138 12.79 -15.68 12.49
CA ILE A 138 14.06 -16.32 12.85
C ILE A 138 15.02 -15.27 13.38
N GLU A 139 15.89 -15.64 14.32
CA GLU A 139 16.86 -14.72 14.94
C GLU A 139 18.20 -14.71 14.20
N GLU A 140 18.50 -15.78 13.44
CA GLU A 140 19.70 -15.94 12.63
C GLU A 140 19.31 -16.47 11.25
N PRO A 141 20.09 -16.17 10.19
CA PRO A 141 19.84 -16.72 8.86
C PRO A 141 19.84 -18.26 8.85
N ASP A 142 18.86 -18.86 8.18
CA ASP A 142 18.82 -20.29 7.88
C ASP A 142 19.26 -20.53 6.42
N LEU A 143 20.56 -20.77 6.25
CA LEU A 143 21.14 -21.03 4.94
C LEU A 143 20.67 -22.36 4.33
N GLU A 144 20.15 -23.31 5.12
CA GLU A 144 19.56 -24.54 4.60
C GLU A 144 18.24 -24.24 3.89
N LEU A 145 17.38 -23.40 4.48
CA LEU A 145 16.18 -22.90 3.82
C LEU A 145 16.53 -22.17 2.51
N ALA A 146 17.50 -21.26 2.55
CA ALA A 146 17.91 -20.50 1.37
C ALA A 146 18.40 -21.42 0.24
N GLN A 147 19.24 -22.41 0.57
CA GLN A 147 19.70 -23.42 -0.39
C GLN A 147 18.55 -24.27 -0.94
N ARG A 148 17.58 -24.64 -0.10
CA ARG A 148 16.40 -25.39 -0.54
C ARG A 148 15.56 -24.60 -1.53
N LEU A 149 15.36 -23.29 -1.29
CA LEU A 149 14.65 -22.42 -2.22
C LEU A 149 15.45 -22.23 -3.51
N GLN A 150 16.77 -22.01 -3.43
CA GLN A 150 17.63 -21.87 -4.62
C GLN A 150 17.57 -23.08 -5.55
N LYS A 151 17.43 -24.30 -5.03
CA LYS A 151 17.25 -25.53 -5.82
C LYS A 151 15.98 -25.54 -6.68
N LEU A 152 15.02 -24.64 -6.44
CA LEU A 152 13.87 -24.47 -7.34
C LEU A 152 14.31 -24.02 -8.75
N HIS A 153 15.48 -23.40 -8.89
CA HIS A 153 16.08 -23.05 -10.17
C HIS A 153 16.58 -24.26 -10.97
N ASP A 154 16.78 -25.42 -10.32
CA ASP A 154 17.15 -26.68 -11.00
C ASP A 154 15.95 -27.30 -11.74
N LEU A 155 14.73 -26.81 -11.49
CA LEU A 155 13.52 -27.21 -12.23
C LEU A 155 13.53 -26.63 -13.65
N GLY A 156 12.63 -27.11 -14.51
CA GLY A 156 12.53 -26.63 -15.89
C GLY A 156 12.23 -25.12 -15.97
N PRO A 157 12.70 -24.43 -17.03
CA PRO A 157 12.56 -22.97 -17.17
C PRO A 157 11.11 -22.47 -17.19
N ASP A 158 10.17 -23.32 -17.58
CA ASP A 158 8.73 -23.01 -17.63
C ASP A 158 8.00 -23.29 -16.29
N THR A 159 8.74 -23.54 -15.21
CA THR A 159 8.16 -23.80 -13.88
C THR A 159 8.13 -22.54 -13.02
N LEU A 160 7.14 -22.46 -12.13
CA LEU A 160 7.04 -21.37 -11.15
C LEU A 160 8.29 -21.28 -10.26
N GLY A 161 8.86 -22.43 -9.87
CA GLY A 161 10.08 -22.47 -9.06
C GLY A 161 11.29 -21.84 -9.74
N TYR A 162 11.46 -22.08 -11.04
CA TYR A 162 12.51 -21.44 -11.83
C TYR A 162 12.31 -19.93 -11.91
N ALA A 163 11.09 -19.50 -12.25
CA ALA A 163 10.73 -18.08 -12.36
C ALA A 163 10.90 -17.33 -11.03
N TYR A 164 10.56 -17.97 -9.90
CA TYR A 164 10.71 -17.42 -8.57
C TYR A 164 12.16 -17.10 -8.21
N ILE A 165 13.11 -17.99 -8.54
CA ILE A 165 14.53 -17.71 -8.26
C ILE A 165 15.12 -16.70 -9.25
N GLU A 166 14.69 -16.70 -10.51
CA GLU A 166 15.05 -15.63 -11.45
C GLU A 166 14.55 -14.25 -10.99
N PHE A 167 13.39 -14.16 -10.33
CA PHE A 167 12.88 -12.93 -9.73
C PHE A 167 13.84 -12.35 -8.68
N TYR A 168 14.34 -13.13 -7.73
CA TYR A 168 15.33 -12.63 -6.77
C TYR A 168 16.63 -12.22 -7.47
N ARG A 169 17.10 -13.03 -8.43
CA ARG A 169 18.36 -12.78 -9.14
C ARG A 169 18.33 -11.48 -9.94
N ARG A 170 17.28 -11.24 -10.72
CA ARG A 170 17.16 -10.06 -11.59
C ARG A 170 16.92 -8.78 -10.78
N ASN A 171 16.18 -8.88 -9.68
CA ASN A 171 15.89 -7.74 -8.80
C ASN A 171 16.97 -7.51 -7.73
N LYS A 172 17.97 -8.40 -7.62
CA LYS A 172 19.07 -8.33 -6.64
C LYS A 172 18.58 -8.32 -5.19
N ILE A 173 17.53 -9.09 -4.92
CA ILE A 173 16.93 -9.24 -3.60
C ILE A 173 17.50 -10.52 -2.94
N THR A 174 17.65 -10.49 -1.63
CA THR A 174 18.08 -11.65 -0.83
C THR A 174 17.01 -12.73 -0.82
N VAL A 175 17.36 -13.98 -1.13
CA VAL A 175 16.43 -15.11 -1.06
C VAL A 175 16.02 -15.40 0.40
N PRO A 176 14.75 -15.71 0.70
CA PRO A 176 14.29 -15.99 2.05
C PRO A 176 15.13 -17.06 2.76
N GLY A 177 15.46 -16.80 4.02
CA GLY A 177 16.36 -17.63 4.83
C GLY A 177 17.82 -17.21 4.78
N ALA A 178 18.27 -16.48 3.76
CA ALA A 178 19.64 -15.93 3.74
C ALA A 178 19.81 -14.67 4.62
N ASP A 179 18.71 -14.13 5.12
CA ASP A 179 18.65 -13.14 6.19
C ASP A 179 17.51 -13.48 7.17
N VAL A 180 17.25 -12.59 8.14
CA VAL A 180 16.26 -12.78 9.20
C VAL A 180 14.87 -12.25 8.86
N HIS A 181 14.67 -11.65 7.69
CA HIS A 181 13.43 -10.95 7.34
C HIS A 181 12.32 -11.95 7.02
N THR A 182 11.53 -12.33 8.04
CA THR A 182 10.27 -13.13 7.98
C THR A 182 10.16 -14.07 6.77
N PRO A 183 10.99 -15.14 6.69
CA PRO A 183 11.12 -15.90 5.44
C PRO A 183 9.82 -16.52 4.94
N ALA A 184 8.99 -17.05 5.84
CA ALA A 184 7.71 -17.66 5.45
C ALA A 184 6.75 -16.65 4.78
N HIS A 185 6.79 -15.38 5.21
CA HIS A 185 6.00 -14.32 4.61
C HIS A 185 6.51 -13.93 3.22
N TYR A 186 7.82 -13.74 3.06
CA TYR A 186 8.35 -13.33 1.75
C TYR A 186 8.21 -14.44 0.70
N VAL A 187 8.19 -15.72 1.09
CA VAL A 187 7.88 -16.80 0.16
C VAL A 187 6.47 -16.66 -0.44
N SER A 188 5.44 -16.42 0.38
CA SER A 188 4.09 -16.21 -0.14
C SER A 188 3.92 -14.86 -0.83
N HIS A 189 4.50 -13.78 -0.27
CA HIS A 189 4.47 -12.43 -0.83
C HIS A 189 5.07 -12.39 -2.24
N ASP A 190 6.33 -12.79 -2.39
CA ASP A 190 7.09 -12.65 -3.63
C ASP A 190 6.59 -13.59 -4.73
N MET A 191 5.92 -14.68 -4.37
CA MET A 191 5.19 -15.50 -5.34
C MET A 191 4.08 -14.73 -6.05
N ASN A 192 3.42 -13.75 -5.40
CA ASN A 192 2.41 -12.93 -6.06
C ASN A 192 3.01 -12.08 -7.19
N HIS A 193 4.20 -11.51 -6.98
CA HIS A 193 4.93 -10.78 -8.04
C HIS A 193 5.19 -11.67 -9.25
N VAL A 194 5.62 -12.91 -9.01
CA VAL A 194 5.97 -13.86 -10.08
C VAL A 194 4.72 -14.32 -10.83
N ILE A 195 3.63 -14.62 -10.12
CA ILE A 195 2.37 -15.10 -10.70
C ILE A 195 1.65 -14.00 -11.48
N ALA A 196 1.56 -12.80 -10.92
CA ALA A 196 0.82 -11.69 -11.52
C ALA A 196 1.67 -10.87 -12.49
N GLY A 197 3.00 -10.98 -12.44
CA GLY A 197 3.93 -10.34 -13.37
C GLY A 197 4.25 -8.88 -13.08
N TYR A 198 3.91 -8.35 -11.90
CA TYR A 198 4.32 -7.02 -11.48
C TYR A 198 5.67 -7.04 -10.74
N GLU A 199 6.48 -6.02 -10.99
CA GLU A 199 7.84 -5.92 -10.44
C GLU A 199 7.85 -5.46 -8.98
N PRO A 200 8.90 -5.76 -8.18
CA PRO A 200 9.04 -5.29 -6.79
C PRO A 200 9.53 -3.83 -6.80
N THR A 201 8.70 -2.97 -7.36
CA THR A 201 8.90 -1.53 -7.53
C THR A 201 7.76 -0.82 -6.81
N GLY A 202 7.93 0.46 -6.44
CA GLY A 202 6.85 1.23 -5.81
C GLY A 202 5.47 1.05 -6.48
N PRO A 203 5.34 1.21 -7.81
CA PRO A 203 4.10 0.94 -8.52
C PRO A 203 3.60 -0.52 -8.43
N GLY A 204 4.51 -1.51 -8.44
CA GLY A 204 4.14 -2.92 -8.32
C GLY A 204 3.71 -3.30 -6.91
N GLU A 205 4.32 -2.75 -5.87
CA GLU A 205 3.86 -2.91 -4.48
C GLU A 205 2.48 -2.27 -4.27
N ILE A 206 2.24 -1.10 -4.88
CA ILE A 206 0.90 -0.47 -4.91
C ILE A 206 -0.10 -1.38 -5.63
N ALA A 207 0.29 -2.04 -6.72
CA ALA A 207 -0.58 -2.99 -7.42
C ALA A 207 -0.95 -4.19 -6.53
N LEU A 208 0.00 -4.76 -5.79
CA LEU A 208 -0.26 -5.81 -4.79
C LEU A 208 -1.29 -5.35 -3.73
N GLY A 209 -1.10 -4.16 -3.18
CA GLY A 209 -2.07 -3.54 -2.25
C GLY A 209 -3.44 -3.35 -2.89
N GLY A 210 -3.48 -2.89 -4.15
CA GLY A 210 -4.70 -2.70 -4.93
C GLY A 210 -5.49 -4.00 -5.13
N PHE A 211 -4.82 -5.12 -5.46
CA PHE A 211 -5.47 -6.44 -5.52
C PHE A 211 -6.06 -6.84 -4.18
N THR A 212 -5.34 -6.59 -3.08
CA THR A 212 -5.81 -6.91 -1.73
C THR A 212 -7.05 -6.11 -1.32
N LEU A 213 -7.08 -4.82 -1.67
CA LEU A 213 -8.24 -3.97 -1.47
C LEU A 213 -9.45 -4.46 -2.29
N ALA A 214 -9.22 -4.75 -3.57
CA ALA A 214 -10.28 -5.18 -4.51
C ALA A 214 -10.89 -6.56 -4.16
N MET A 215 -10.17 -7.43 -3.45
CA MET A 215 -10.73 -8.72 -2.99
C MET A 215 -11.86 -8.58 -1.97
N ASN A 216 -11.98 -7.43 -1.30
CA ASN A 216 -12.98 -7.16 -0.26
C ASN A 216 -14.00 -6.08 -0.66
N ASP A 217 -14.03 -5.69 -1.93
CA ASP A 217 -14.93 -4.67 -2.52
C ASP A 217 -16.07 -5.32 -3.32
#